data_AF-A0A3M0WBQ5-F1
#
_entry.id   AF-A0A3M0WBQ5-F1
#
_cell.length_a   1.000
_cell.length_b   1.000
_cell.length_c   1.000
_cell.angle_alpha   90.00
_cell.angle_beta   90.00
_cell.angle_gamma   90.00
#
_symmetry.space_group_name_H-M   'P 1'
#
loop_
_entity.id
_entity.type
_entity.pdbx_description
1 polymer ?
#
loop_
_entity_poly.entity_id
_entity_poly.type
_entity_poly.pdbx_seq_one_letter_code
_entity_poly.pdbx_strand_id
1 'polypeptide(L)'
;MLSILRKARLQDKEMRILMLGLDSAGKTTIVKQVMGEDVNSVSPTLGFIIKTIDFQGYKLNIWDVGGQKTIRSYWRNYYEKTDALIWVVDGTDRLRLADCRDELQNLLLEERLAGVTLLIYLNKTDIRGCMDTDELTEGLQLKRIQTHRWRVVPCSAMTGDNLDQGLTWVVQDAKDRLFLY
;
A
#
# COMPACT_ATOMS: atom_id res chain seq x y z
N MET A 1 -6.02 23.61 -18.44
CA MET A 1 -4.68 23.00 -18.26
C MET A 1 -4.76 21.75 -17.39
N LEU A 2 -5.33 21.81 -16.18
CA LEU A 2 -5.57 20.63 -15.31
C LEU A 2 -6.37 19.49 -15.98
N SER A 3 -7.39 19.82 -16.80
CA SER A 3 -8.19 18.84 -17.54
C SER A 3 -7.45 18.11 -18.66
N ILE A 4 -6.43 18.73 -19.26
CA ILE A 4 -5.63 18.15 -20.35
C ILE A 4 -4.61 17.17 -19.76
N LEU A 5 -3.93 17.56 -18.68
CA LEU A 5 -3.02 16.67 -17.94
C LEU A 5 -3.75 15.46 -17.34
N ARG A 6 -5.00 15.63 -16.88
CA ARG A 6 -5.87 14.53 -16.44
C ARG A 6 -6.23 13.59 -17.59
N LYS A 7 -6.67 14.11 -18.74
CA LYS A 7 -6.98 13.30 -19.92
C LYS A 7 -5.78 12.53 -20.47
N ALA A 8 -4.58 13.10 -20.41
CA ALA A 8 -3.35 12.38 -20.79
C ALA A 8 -3.07 11.19 -19.84
N ARG A 9 -3.15 11.41 -18.51
CA ARG A 9 -2.99 10.30 -17.53
C ARG A 9 -4.04 9.21 -17.68
N LEU A 10 -5.26 9.56 -18.11
CA LEU A 10 -6.34 8.61 -18.40
C LEU A 10 -6.05 7.74 -19.63
N GLN A 11 -5.24 8.21 -20.59
CA GLN A 11 -4.87 7.46 -21.78
C GLN A 11 -3.71 6.49 -21.53
N ASP A 12 -2.76 6.86 -20.66
CA ASP A 12 -1.54 6.08 -20.46
C ASP A 12 -1.79 4.77 -19.70
N LYS A 13 -2.94 4.65 -18.99
CA LYS A 13 -3.29 3.49 -18.13
C LYS A 13 -2.14 3.09 -17.19
N GLU A 14 -1.38 4.07 -16.72
CA GLU A 14 -0.32 3.86 -15.75
C GLU A 14 -0.75 4.41 -14.38
N MET A 15 -0.49 3.64 -13.32
CA MET A 15 -0.77 4.05 -11.95
C MET A 15 0.51 3.98 -11.13
N ARG A 16 0.79 5.04 -10.37
CA ARG A 16 1.88 5.06 -9.40
C ARG A 16 1.39 4.59 -8.04
N ILE A 17 1.87 3.42 -7.61
CA ILE A 17 1.52 2.81 -6.35
C ILE A 17 2.68 2.97 -5.38
N LEU A 18 2.40 3.56 -4.21
CA LEU A 18 3.39 3.67 -3.14
C LEU A 18 3.10 2.61 -2.09
N MET A 19 4.03 1.69 -1.85
CA MET A 19 3.90 0.63 -0.85
C MET A 19 4.73 0.95 0.39
N LEU A 20 4.05 1.18 1.51
CA LEU A 20 4.63 1.59 2.79
C LEU A 20 4.08 0.76 3.95
N GLY A 21 4.68 0.94 5.13
CA GLY A 21 4.42 0.15 6.33
C GLY A 21 5.71 -0.12 7.08
N LEU A 22 5.61 -0.62 8.30
CA LEU A 22 6.78 -0.87 9.14
C LEU A 22 7.71 -1.92 8.52
N ASP A 23 8.96 -1.95 8.96
CA ASP A 23 9.88 -3.04 8.63
C ASP A 23 9.29 -4.41 9.01
N SER A 24 9.65 -5.44 8.25
CA SER A 24 9.19 -6.82 8.43
C SER A 24 7.69 -7.07 8.21
N ALA A 25 6.91 -6.05 7.80
CA ALA A 25 5.50 -6.21 7.44
C ALA A 25 5.25 -7.06 6.17
N GLY A 26 6.27 -7.26 5.34
CA GLY A 26 6.21 -8.12 4.14
C GLY A 26 5.99 -7.39 2.81
N LYS A 27 6.27 -6.07 2.73
CA LYS A 27 6.13 -5.26 1.51
C LYS A 27 6.84 -5.85 0.29
N THR A 28 8.15 -6.09 0.40
CA THR A 28 8.95 -6.68 -0.67
C THR A 28 8.50 -8.09 -1.04
N THR A 29 8.03 -8.87 -0.06
CA THR A 29 7.46 -10.20 -0.29
C THR A 29 6.17 -10.12 -1.11
N ILE A 30 5.28 -9.16 -0.82
CA ILE A 30 4.06 -8.92 -1.61
C ILE A 30 4.44 -8.59 -3.06
N VAL A 31 5.38 -7.67 -3.27
CA VAL A 31 5.80 -7.29 -4.63
C VAL A 31 6.37 -8.50 -5.37
N LYS A 32 7.26 -9.27 -4.74
CA LYS A 32 7.82 -10.49 -5.34
C LYS A 32 6.74 -11.53 -5.66
N GLN A 33 5.80 -11.76 -4.75
CA GLN A 33 4.71 -12.71 -4.95
C GLN A 33 3.83 -12.34 -6.14
N VAL A 34 3.46 -11.07 -6.26
CA VAL A 34 2.66 -10.56 -7.40
C VAL A 34 3.45 -10.65 -8.72
N MET A 35 4.77 -10.52 -8.68
CA MET A 35 5.65 -10.69 -9.85
C MET A 35 5.90 -12.16 -10.21
N GLY A 36 5.49 -13.13 -9.38
CA GLY A 36 5.86 -14.54 -9.52
C GLY A 36 7.35 -14.81 -9.27
N GLU A 37 8.02 -13.95 -8.50
CA GLU A 37 9.43 -14.10 -8.10
C GLU A 37 9.56 -14.95 -6.83
N ASP A 38 10.76 -15.49 -6.55
CA ASP A 38 11.01 -16.23 -5.31
C ASP A 38 10.86 -15.34 -4.06
N VAL A 39 9.96 -15.76 -3.17
CA VAL A 39 9.61 -15.10 -1.92
C VAL A 39 10.38 -15.63 -0.71
N ASN A 40 11.12 -16.74 -0.83
CA ASN A 40 11.86 -17.33 0.29
C ASN A 40 13.15 -16.57 0.62
N SER A 41 13.68 -15.83 -0.35
CA SER A 41 14.92 -15.05 -0.22
C SER A 41 14.65 -13.54 -0.24
N VAL A 42 14.34 -12.96 0.93
CA VAL A 42 14.08 -11.52 1.07
C VAL A 42 14.89 -10.92 2.22
N SER A 43 15.71 -9.93 1.89
CA SER A 43 16.44 -9.11 2.86
C SER A 43 15.73 -7.78 3.10
N PRO A 44 15.89 -7.13 4.27
CA PRO A 44 15.34 -5.79 4.50
C PRO A 44 15.80 -4.78 3.44
N THR A 45 14.84 -4.08 2.83
CA THR A 45 15.12 -3.08 1.79
C THR A 45 15.78 -1.84 2.40
N LEU A 46 16.96 -1.49 1.87
CA LEU A 46 17.62 -0.20 2.12
C LEU A 46 17.24 0.77 1.00
N GLY A 47 16.49 1.82 1.32
CA GLY A 47 15.99 2.76 0.32
C GLY A 47 14.69 2.29 -0.31
N PHE A 48 14.68 2.05 -1.62
CA PHE A 48 13.48 1.68 -2.38
C PHE A 48 13.77 0.78 -3.58
N ILE A 49 12.76 0.06 -4.03
CA ILE A 49 12.73 -0.75 -5.25
C ILE A 49 11.53 -0.30 -6.08
N ILE A 50 11.70 -0.22 -7.40
CA ILE A 50 10.60 -0.01 -8.33
C ILE A 50 10.37 -1.30 -9.12
N LYS A 51 9.13 -1.75 -9.15
CA LYS A 51 8.67 -2.84 -10.02
C LYS A 51 7.45 -2.38 -10.79
N THR A 52 7.37 -2.78 -12.05
CA THR A 52 6.23 -2.48 -12.92
C THR A 52 5.55 -3.79 -13.27
N ILE A 53 4.23 -3.88 -13.02
CA ILE A 53 3.40 -5.03 -13.40
C ILE A 53 2.29 -4.60 -14.33
N ASP A 54 1.94 -5.48 -15.27
CA ASP A 54 0.69 -5.37 -16.03
C ASP A 54 -0.44 -6.05 -15.24
N PHE A 55 -1.43 -5.27 -14.82
CA PHE A 55 -2.56 -5.76 -14.03
C PHE A 55 -3.87 -5.16 -14.57
N GLN A 56 -4.79 -6.02 -15.02
CA GLN A 56 -6.10 -5.63 -15.57
C GLN A 56 -6.04 -4.54 -16.67
N GLY A 57 -5.00 -4.59 -17.51
CA GLY A 57 -4.79 -3.63 -18.59
C GLY A 57 -4.24 -2.28 -18.14
N TYR A 58 -3.79 -2.17 -16.88
CA TYR A 58 -3.02 -1.04 -16.35
C TYR A 58 -1.58 -1.45 -16.05
N LYS A 59 -0.65 -0.52 -16.21
CA LYS A 59 0.71 -0.66 -15.70
C LYS A 59 0.80 -0.08 -14.30
N LEU A 60 1.03 -0.92 -13.31
CA LEU A 60 1.22 -0.48 -11.92
C LEU A 60 2.71 -0.32 -11.65
N ASN A 61 3.15 0.92 -11.47
CA ASN A 61 4.50 1.27 -11.06
C ASN A 61 4.56 1.28 -9.53
N ILE A 62 4.97 0.15 -8.93
CA ILE A 62 5.01 -0.06 -7.49
C ILE A 62 6.35 0.37 -6.92
N TRP A 63 6.31 1.34 -6.01
CA TRP A 63 7.44 1.82 -5.23
C TRP A 63 7.42 1.14 -3.86
N ASP A 64 8.22 0.08 -3.69
CA ASP A 64 8.44 -0.59 -2.41
C ASP A 64 9.57 0.14 -1.66
N VAL A 65 9.25 0.72 -0.51
CA VAL A 65 10.20 1.54 0.26
C VAL A 65 10.47 0.88 1.62
N GLY A 66 11.73 0.88 2.05
CA GLY A 66 12.14 0.33 3.34
C GLY A 66 11.40 0.97 4.52
N GLY A 67 11.01 0.15 5.49
CA GLY A 67 10.19 0.57 6.63
C GLY A 67 10.92 0.71 7.97
N GLN A 68 12.24 0.53 7.97
CA GLN A 68 13.05 0.60 9.18
C GLN A 68 12.96 2.00 9.79
N LYS A 69 12.84 2.09 11.11
CA LYS A 69 12.63 3.36 11.82
C LYS A 69 13.64 4.45 11.44
N THR A 70 14.90 4.08 11.22
CA THR A 70 16.00 5.00 10.86
C THR A 70 15.84 5.66 9.49
N ILE A 71 15.02 5.09 8.59
CA ILE A 71 14.86 5.58 7.21
C ILE A 71 13.44 6.10 6.89
N ARG A 72 12.48 6.01 7.82
CA ARG A 72 11.09 6.46 7.58
C ARG A 72 11.00 7.96 7.25
N SER A 73 11.94 8.77 7.74
CA SER A 73 12.04 10.21 7.42
C SER A 73 12.28 10.50 5.92
N TYR A 74 12.70 9.49 5.15
CA TYR A 74 12.89 9.58 3.70
C TYR A 74 11.64 9.20 2.89
N TRP A 75 10.58 8.64 3.50
CA TRP A 75 9.34 8.29 2.80
C TRP A 75 8.75 9.47 2.01
N ARG A 76 8.85 10.66 2.59
CA ARG A 76 8.41 11.94 1.99
C ARG A 76 9.03 12.27 0.64
N ASN A 77 10.15 11.62 0.27
CA ASN A 77 10.77 11.78 -1.03
C ASN A 77 9.97 11.07 -2.15
N TYR A 78 9.02 10.21 -1.78
CA TYR A 78 8.28 9.35 -2.71
C TYR A 78 6.78 9.64 -2.76
N TYR A 79 6.28 10.69 -2.11
CA TYR A 79 4.84 10.99 -2.07
C TYR A 79 4.30 11.57 -3.38
N GLU A 80 5.13 12.31 -4.11
CA GLU A 80 4.75 13.00 -5.34
C GLU A 80 4.13 12.06 -6.38
N LYS A 81 3.04 12.50 -7.00
CA LYS A 81 2.32 11.77 -8.06
C LYS A 81 1.82 10.38 -7.66
N THR A 82 1.62 10.10 -6.38
CA THR A 82 1.02 8.83 -5.91
C THR A 82 -0.46 8.75 -6.29
N ASP A 83 -0.86 7.66 -6.94
CA ASP A 83 -2.26 7.38 -7.26
C ASP A 83 -2.95 6.56 -6.18
N ALA A 84 -2.22 5.62 -5.60
CA ALA A 84 -2.68 4.85 -4.46
C ALA A 84 -1.54 4.54 -3.50
N LEU A 85 -1.90 4.51 -2.22
CA LEU A 85 -1.05 4.10 -1.12
C LEU A 85 -1.49 2.71 -0.66
N ILE A 86 -0.56 1.76 -0.64
CA ILE A 86 -0.73 0.46 0.01
C ILE A 86 0.03 0.49 1.33
N TRP A 87 -0.72 0.44 2.43
CA TRP A 87 -0.19 0.34 3.78
C TRP A 87 -0.19 -1.13 4.23
N VAL A 88 0.99 -1.71 4.41
CA VAL A 88 1.16 -3.11 4.79
C VAL A 88 1.39 -3.23 6.30
N VAL A 89 0.58 -4.06 6.94
CA VAL A 89 0.61 -4.29 8.38
C VAL A 89 0.92 -5.75 8.65
N ASP A 90 1.86 -6.01 9.56
CA ASP A 90 2.11 -7.35 10.08
C ASP A 90 0.98 -7.73 11.04
N GLY A 91 0.09 -8.64 10.62
CA GLY A 91 -1.01 -9.11 11.43
C GLY A 91 -0.59 -9.95 12.65
N THR A 92 0.69 -10.27 12.82
CA THR A 92 1.17 -11.00 14.01
C THR A 92 1.76 -10.06 15.07
N ASP A 93 1.97 -8.78 14.74
CA ASP A 93 2.76 -7.85 15.53
C ASP A 93 1.91 -6.78 16.26
N ARG A 94 1.14 -7.25 17.25
CA ARG A 94 0.32 -6.36 18.09
C ARG A 94 1.14 -5.34 18.88
N LEU A 95 2.38 -5.68 19.24
CA LEU A 95 3.26 -4.82 20.03
C LEU A 95 3.60 -3.52 19.30
N ARG A 96 3.74 -3.58 17.96
CA ARG A 96 4.04 -2.42 17.14
C ARG A 96 2.80 -1.77 16.49
N LEU A 97 1.60 -2.22 16.82
CA LEU A 97 0.37 -1.69 16.21
C LEU A 97 0.16 -0.18 16.50
N ALA A 98 0.55 0.29 17.68
CA ALA A 98 0.52 1.72 18.01
C ALA A 98 1.51 2.54 17.18
N ASP A 99 2.75 2.08 17.01
CA ASP A 99 3.76 2.70 16.13
C ASP A 99 3.24 2.72 14.68
N CYS A 100 2.66 1.61 14.22
CA CYS A 100 2.07 1.49 12.89
C CYS A 100 0.92 2.49 12.67
N ARG A 101 0.04 2.66 13.66
CA ARG A 101 -1.04 3.67 13.63
C ARG A 101 -0.46 5.07 13.52
N ASP A 102 0.48 5.43 14.39
CA ASP A 102 0.97 6.81 14.48
C ASP A 102 1.70 7.21 13.18
N GLU A 103 2.46 6.29 12.58
CA GLU A 103 3.08 6.49 11.27
C GLU A 103 2.04 6.66 10.14
N LEU A 104 1.00 5.82 10.11
CA LEU A 104 -0.08 5.96 9.12
C LEU A 104 -0.80 7.31 9.26
N GLN A 105 -1.17 7.69 10.48
CA GLN A 105 -1.88 8.95 10.73
C GLN A 105 -1.04 10.16 10.31
N ASN A 106 0.24 10.21 10.70
CA ASN A 106 1.14 11.28 10.27
C ASN A 106 1.29 11.36 8.76
N LEU A 107 1.39 10.20 8.10
CA LEU A 107 1.54 10.11 6.67
C LEU A 107 0.30 10.64 5.92
N LEU A 108 -0.91 10.39 6.43
CA LEU A 108 -2.16 10.86 5.82
C LEU A 108 -2.42 12.37 6.00
N LEU A 109 -1.59 13.08 6.78
CA LEU A 109 -1.62 14.54 6.89
C LEU A 109 -0.83 15.23 5.76
N GLU A 110 -0.04 14.49 4.99
CA GLU A 110 0.79 15.06 3.94
C GLU A 110 -0.06 15.49 2.74
N GLU A 111 0.02 16.78 2.38
CA GLU A 111 -0.75 17.36 1.27
C GLU A 111 -0.54 16.61 -0.05
N ARG A 112 0.67 16.09 -0.27
CA ARG A 112 1.05 15.32 -1.48
C ARG A 112 0.36 13.96 -1.58
N LEU A 113 -0.21 13.47 -0.47
CA LEU A 113 -1.00 12.26 -0.42
C LEU A 113 -2.50 12.55 -0.27
N ALA A 114 -2.93 13.81 -0.28
CA ALA A 114 -4.33 14.17 -0.07
C ALA A 114 -5.27 13.43 -1.04
N GLY A 115 -6.19 12.66 -0.46
CA GLY A 115 -7.25 11.96 -1.19
C GLY A 115 -6.78 10.79 -2.05
N VAL A 116 -5.54 10.30 -1.90
CA VAL A 116 -5.10 9.05 -2.57
C VAL A 116 -5.94 7.85 -2.11
N THR A 117 -6.11 6.87 -2.99
CA THR A 117 -6.72 5.59 -2.62
C THR A 117 -5.85 4.92 -1.55
N LEU A 118 -6.44 4.50 -0.42
CA LEU A 118 -5.71 3.86 0.68
C LEU A 118 -6.12 2.38 0.80
N LEU A 119 -5.24 1.46 0.40
CA LEU A 119 -5.40 0.05 0.71
C LEU A 119 -4.61 -0.30 1.95
N ILE A 120 -5.23 -1.02 2.89
CA ILE A 120 -4.53 -1.62 4.03
C ILE A 120 -4.46 -3.13 3.79
N TYR A 121 -3.25 -3.65 3.63
CA TYR A 121 -3.02 -5.09 3.69
C TYR A 121 -2.78 -5.51 5.13
N LEU A 122 -3.69 -6.33 5.66
CA LEU A 122 -3.46 -7.11 6.86
C LEU A 122 -2.71 -8.37 6.44
N ASN A 123 -1.39 -8.32 6.51
CA ASN A 123 -0.53 -9.38 5.97
C ASN A 123 -0.23 -10.46 7.03
N LYS A 124 0.24 -11.61 6.55
CA LYS A 124 0.62 -12.80 7.35
C LYS A 124 -0.57 -13.53 7.99
N THR A 125 -1.72 -13.52 7.32
CA THR A 125 -2.93 -14.22 7.79
C THR A 125 -2.79 -15.74 7.77
N ASP A 126 -1.77 -16.26 7.09
CA ASP A 126 -1.36 -17.67 7.13
C ASP A 126 -0.75 -18.09 8.49
N ILE A 127 -0.31 -17.12 9.30
CA ILE A 127 0.33 -17.40 10.59
C ILE A 127 -0.72 -17.45 11.71
N ARG A 128 -0.67 -18.52 12.52
CA ARG A 128 -1.56 -18.68 13.67
C ARG A 128 -1.37 -17.52 14.65
N GLY A 129 -2.49 -16.96 15.11
CA GLY A 129 -2.49 -15.81 16.02
C GLY A 129 -2.45 -14.46 15.31
N CYS A 130 -2.57 -14.43 13.97
CA CYS A 130 -2.85 -13.20 13.25
C CYS A 130 -4.10 -12.50 13.82
N MET A 131 -4.06 -11.17 13.95
CA MET A 131 -5.23 -10.34 14.23
C MET A 131 -6.24 -10.47 13.09
N ASP A 132 -7.51 -10.27 13.41
CA ASP A 132 -8.56 -10.13 12.41
C ASP A 132 -8.69 -8.68 11.94
N THR A 133 -9.60 -8.46 10.99
CA THR A 133 -9.83 -7.14 10.40
C THR A 133 -10.46 -6.14 11.37
N ASP A 134 -11.22 -6.61 12.36
CA ASP A 134 -11.89 -5.75 13.33
C ASP A 134 -10.88 -5.23 14.35
N GLU A 135 -10.03 -6.12 14.88
CA GLU A 135 -8.92 -5.78 15.76
C GLU A 135 -7.95 -4.78 15.08
N LEU A 136 -7.62 -5.00 13.80
CA LEU A 136 -6.81 -4.04 13.03
C LEU A 136 -7.50 -2.69 12.89
N THR A 137 -8.79 -2.69 12.54
CA THR A 137 -9.57 -1.48 12.28
C THR A 137 -9.63 -0.61 13.54
N GLU A 138 -9.81 -1.23 14.70
CA GLU A 138 -9.80 -0.56 16.00
C GLU A 138 -8.39 -0.06 16.35
N GLY A 139 -7.38 -0.92 16.25
CA GLY A 139 -6.00 -0.60 16.63
C GLY A 139 -5.39 0.54 15.81
N LEU A 140 -5.66 0.58 14.50
CA LEU A 140 -5.25 1.67 13.62
C LEU A 140 -6.22 2.87 13.62
N GLN A 141 -7.35 2.75 14.30
CA GLN A 141 -8.40 3.77 14.36
C GLN A 141 -8.89 4.18 12.96
N LEU A 142 -9.04 3.24 12.03
CA LEU A 142 -9.33 3.54 10.61
C LEU A 142 -10.65 4.30 10.43
N LYS A 143 -11.63 4.09 11.32
CA LYS A 143 -12.91 4.81 11.33
C LYS A 143 -12.76 6.33 11.54
N ARG A 144 -11.62 6.81 12.04
CA ARG A 144 -11.30 8.25 12.17
C ARG A 144 -10.80 8.87 10.86
N ILE A 145 -10.39 8.05 9.89
CA ILE A 145 -9.91 8.52 8.60
C ILE A 145 -11.12 8.89 7.74
N GLN A 146 -11.35 10.20 7.59
CA GLN A 146 -12.40 10.75 6.73
C GLN A 146 -11.85 11.38 5.44
N THR A 147 -10.53 11.58 5.38
CA THR A 147 -9.82 12.26 4.27
C THR A 147 -9.56 11.36 3.08
N HIS A 148 -9.59 10.04 3.26
CA HIS A 148 -9.25 9.05 2.25
C HIS A 148 -10.30 7.95 2.22
N ARG A 149 -10.64 7.47 1.02
CA ARG A 149 -11.36 6.21 0.87
C ARG A 149 -10.39 5.07 1.12
N TRP A 150 -10.77 4.16 2.02
CA TRP A 150 -9.91 3.06 2.44
C TRP A 150 -10.61 1.70 2.42
N ARG A 151 -9.79 0.64 2.34
CA ARG A 151 -10.25 -0.75 2.49
C ARG A 151 -9.18 -1.59 3.17
N VAL A 152 -9.60 -2.46 4.07
CA VAL A 152 -8.76 -3.53 4.63
C VAL A 152 -8.93 -4.79 3.80
N VAL A 153 -7.82 -5.43 3.44
CA VAL A 153 -7.80 -6.76 2.81
C VAL A 153 -6.89 -7.67 3.63
N PRO A 154 -7.42 -8.73 4.27
CA PRO A 154 -6.60 -9.79 4.86
C PRO A 154 -5.90 -10.56 3.75
N CYS A 155 -4.58 -10.71 3.84
CA CYS A 155 -3.77 -11.34 2.81
C CYS A 155 -2.57 -12.13 3.37
N SER A 156 -2.00 -12.97 2.52
CA SER A 156 -0.70 -13.58 2.76
C SER A 156 0.24 -13.33 1.60
N ALA A 157 1.32 -12.61 1.88
CA ALA A 157 2.43 -12.45 0.95
C ALA A 157 3.14 -13.77 0.63
N MET A 158 3.06 -14.76 1.52
CA MET A 158 3.72 -16.06 1.36
C MET A 158 2.93 -17.00 0.45
N THR A 159 1.59 -17.01 0.58
CA THR A 159 0.74 -17.88 -0.26
C THR A 159 0.23 -17.17 -1.51
N GLY A 160 0.17 -15.83 -1.49
CA GLY A 160 -0.48 -15.02 -2.52
C GLY A 160 -1.96 -14.75 -2.26
N ASP A 161 -2.52 -15.26 -1.16
CA ASP A 161 -3.94 -15.11 -0.85
C ASP A 161 -4.34 -13.64 -0.80
N ASN A 162 -5.40 -13.31 -1.55
CA ASN A 162 -6.06 -12.00 -1.64
C ASN A 162 -5.20 -10.82 -2.13
N LEU A 163 -3.97 -11.04 -2.61
CA LEU A 163 -3.16 -9.95 -3.19
C LEU A 163 -3.84 -9.38 -4.45
N ASP A 164 -4.32 -10.23 -5.34
CA ASP A 164 -5.02 -9.77 -6.55
C ASP A 164 -6.34 -9.07 -6.22
N GLN A 165 -7.03 -9.49 -5.16
CA GLN A 165 -8.26 -8.86 -4.69
C GLN A 165 -8.00 -7.41 -4.23
N GLY A 166 -6.93 -7.19 -3.46
CA GLY A 166 -6.55 -5.86 -3.01
C GLY A 166 -6.13 -4.96 -4.17
N LEU A 167 -5.32 -5.46 -5.10
CA LEU A 167 -4.91 -4.72 -6.29
C LEU A 167 -6.09 -4.38 -7.21
N THR A 168 -7.04 -5.31 -7.39
CA THR A 168 -8.28 -5.05 -8.13
C THR A 168 -9.06 -3.88 -7.53
N TRP A 169 -9.20 -3.86 -6.21
CA TRP A 169 -9.88 -2.76 -5.54
C TRP A 169 -9.13 -1.43 -5.70
N VAL A 170 -7.80 -1.44 -5.58
CA VAL A 170 -6.96 -0.24 -5.79
C VAL A 170 -7.14 0.32 -7.19
N VAL A 171 -7.05 -0.53 -8.23
CA VAL A 171 -7.22 -0.11 -9.62
C VAL A 171 -8.61 0.46 -9.83
N GLN A 172 -9.65 -0.21 -9.34
CA GLN A 172 -11.03 0.26 -9.50
C GLN A 172 -11.28 1.59 -8.78
N ASP A 173 -10.83 1.73 -7.53
CA ASP A 173 -11.03 2.96 -6.76
C ASP A 173 -10.23 4.14 -7.31
N ALA A 174 -8.95 3.92 -7.65
CA ALA A 174 -8.11 4.94 -8.25
C ALA A 174 -8.66 5.36 -9.61
N LYS A 175 -9.17 4.41 -10.41
CA LYS A 175 -9.90 4.68 -11.64
C LYS A 175 -11.12 5.55 -11.37
N ASP A 176 -12.05 5.14 -10.51
CA ASP A 176 -13.27 5.91 -10.28
C ASP A 176 -12.94 7.34 -9.82
N ARG A 177 -11.97 7.51 -8.93
CA ARG A 177 -11.49 8.82 -8.47
C ARG A 177 -10.90 9.69 -9.60
N LEU A 178 -10.12 9.09 -10.50
CA LEU A 178 -9.47 9.79 -11.62
C LEU A 178 -10.43 10.05 -12.80
N PHE A 179 -11.49 9.26 -12.94
CA PHE A 179 -12.45 9.32 -14.05
C PHE A 179 -13.75 10.10 -13.72
N LEU A 180 -14.05 10.36 -12.44
CA LEU A 180 -15.24 11.12 -12.01
C LEU A 180 -15.07 12.66 -12.06
N TYR A 181 -13.92 13.18 -12.54
CA TYR A 181 -13.62 14.61 -12.70
C TYR A 181 -12.71 14.90 -13.92
#